data_AF-A0A356NPG2-F1
#
_entry.id   AF-A0A356NPG2-F1
#
_cell.length_a   1.000
_cell.length_b   1.000
_cell.length_c   1.000
_cell.angle_alpha   90.00
_cell.angle_beta   90.00
_cell.angle_gamma   90.00
#
_symmetry.space_group_name_H-M   'P 1'
#
loop_
_entity.id
_entity.type
_entity.pdbx_description
1 polymer ?
#
loop_
_entity_poly.entity_id
_entity_poly.type
_entity_poly.pdbx_seq_one_letter_code
_entity_poly.pdbx_strand_id
1 'polypeptide(L)'
;TPTQNSPGKAIEKIQHLWRQVEGIPELMDAKEHDIRVARCSHLPHVTATMLADWILAPEHGDQQAKLCSTGFKDTTRVASGSPEMWCDILASNKIALLNSLDSFEEQCQKVRKWIHEEDDAALYHWLKEGKSKRDSWLKTFNKRRLNQDVK
;
A
#
# COMPACT_ATOMS: atom_id res chain seq x y z
N THR A 1 12.26 -14.78 -0.04
CA THR A 1 12.49 -14.90 1.41
C THR A 1 13.26 -16.18 1.72
N PRO A 2 14.55 -16.26 1.34
CA PRO A 2 15.36 -17.46 1.62
C PRO A 2 15.53 -17.66 3.13
N THR A 3 15.70 -18.92 3.54
CA THR A 3 16.00 -19.31 4.94
C THR A 3 17.43 -19.85 5.03
N GLN A 4 17.91 -20.13 6.25
CA GLN A 4 19.21 -20.78 6.44
C GLN A 4 19.30 -22.16 5.77
N ASN A 5 18.15 -22.82 5.55
CA ASN A 5 18.07 -24.12 4.89
C ASN A 5 17.93 -24.02 3.37
N SER A 6 17.84 -22.81 2.81
CA SER A 6 17.71 -22.59 1.37
C SER A 6 19.06 -22.77 0.67
N PRO A 7 19.25 -23.77 -0.22
CA PRO A 7 20.53 -23.98 -0.88
C PRO A 7 20.89 -22.81 -1.80
N GLY A 8 22.14 -22.33 -1.73
CA GLY A 8 22.60 -21.18 -2.53
C GLY A 8 22.32 -21.34 -4.03
N LYS A 9 22.59 -22.52 -4.60
CA LYS A 9 22.30 -22.83 -6.01
C LYS A 9 20.82 -22.70 -6.37
N ALA A 10 19.91 -23.03 -5.44
CA ALA A 10 18.47 -22.89 -5.68
C ALA A 10 18.05 -21.41 -5.65
N ILE A 11 18.60 -20.63 -4.71
CA ILE A 11 18.38 -19.18 -4.64
C ILE A 11 18.85 -18.52 -5.94
N GLU A 12 20.07 -18.81 -6.40
CA GLU A 12 20.63 -18.28 -7.64
C GLU A 12 19.76 -18.63 -8.86
N LYS A 13 19.30 -19.89 -8.96
CA LYS A 13 18.43 -20.33 -10.05
C LYS A 13 17.12 -19.56 -10.08
N ILE A 14 16.48 -19.36 -8.93
CA ILE A 14 15.22 -18.59 -8.84
C ILE A 14 15.46 -17.10 -9.13
N GLN A 15 16.54 -16.51 -8.64
CA GLN A 15 16.89 -15.13 -8.98
C GLN A 15 17.15 -14.97 -10.49
N HIS A 16 17.84 -15.93 -11.11
CA HIS A 16 18.07 -15.91 -12.55
C HIS A 16 16.75 -16.01 -13.31
N LEU A 17 15.85 -16.92 -12.93
CA LEU A 17 14.52 -17.04 -13.52
C LEU A 17 13.76 -15.70 -13.50
N TRP A 18 13.70 -15.03 -12.33
CA TRP A 18 13.03 -13.73 -12.25
C TRP A 18 13.69 -12.64 -13.10
N ARG A 19 15.02 -12.65 -13.23
CA ARG A 19 15.73 -11.73 -14.11
C ARG A 19 15.45 -11.97 -15.59
N GLN A 20 15.13 -13.20 -16.00
CA GLN A 20 14.74 -13.50 -17.40
C GLN A 20 13.40 -12.90 -17.80
N VAL A 21 12.55 -12.55 -16.82
CA VAL A 21 11.29 -11.84 -17.04
C VAL A 21 11.37 -10.38 -16.54
N GLU A 22 12.57 -9.81 -16.61
CA GLU A 22 12.89 -8.41 -16.24
C GLU A 22 12.60 -8.04 -14.76
N GLY A 23 12.34 -9.05 -13.93
CA GLY A 23 12.18 -8.90 -12.49
C GLY A 23 13.50 -8.49 -11.82
N ILE A 24 13.38 -7.70 -10.76
CA ILE A 24 14.49 -7.28 -9.91
C ILE A 24 14.34 -8.01 -8.56
N PRO A 25 14.86 -9.24 -8.42
CA PRO A 25 14.67 -10.02 -7.21
C PRO A 25 15.47 -9.42 -6.05
N GLU A 26 14.76 -9.05 -5.00
CA GLU A 26 15.33 -8.60 -3.73
C GLU A 26 15.29 -9.74 -2.71
N LEU A 27 16.41 -9.98 -2.04
CA LEU A 27 16.50 -10.98 -0.98
C LEU A 27 16.28 -10.30 0.37
N MET A 28 15.39 -10.87 1.17
CA MET A 28 15.09 -10.39 2.51
C MET A 28 14.58 -11.54 3.37
N ASP A 29 14.63 -11.34 4.69
CA ASP A 29 14.00 -12.23 5.67
C ASP A 29 12.46 -12.26 5.49
N ALA A 30 11.84 -13.39 5.83
CA ALA A 30 10.40 -13.58 5.70
C ALA A 30 9.59 -12.61 6.56
N LYS A 31 10.01 -12.37 7.81
CA LYS A 31 9.31 -11.44 8.71
C LYS A 31 9.43 -10.01 8.21
N GLU A 32 10.60 -9.63 7.70
CA GLU A 32 10.82 -8.30 7.14
C GLU A 32 10.00 -8.09 5.85
N HIS A 33 9.89 -9.10 5.01
CA HIS A 33 8.99 -9.10 3.85
C HIS A 33 7.56 -8.83 4.30
N ASP A 34 7.06 -9.60 5.26
CA ASP A 34 5.68 -9.53 5.75
C ASP A 34 5.34 -8.15 6.34
N ILE A 35 6.25 -7.55 7.11
CA ILE A 35 6.11 -6.18 7.62
C ILE A 35 6.02 -5.16 6.48
N ARG A 36 6.86 -5.31 5.45
CA ARG A 36 6.89 -4.39 4.31
C ARG A 36 5.62 -4.50 3.47
N VAL A 37 5.20 -5.70 3.11
CA VAL A 37 3.99 -5.91 2.28
C VAL A 37 2.71 -5.59 3.04
N ALA A 38 2.68 -5.76 4.38
CA ALA A 38 1.57 -5.26 5.20
C ALA A 38 1.36 -3.76 5.00
N ARG A 39 2.45 -2.97 4.99
CA ARG A 39 2.40 -1.51 4.83
C ARG A 39 2.16 -1.05 3.40
N CYS A 40 2.84 -1.66 2.41
CA CYS A 40 2.82 -1.18 1.03
C CYS A 40 1.76 -1.83 0.13
N SER A 41 1.12 -2.91 0.58
CA SER A 41 0.12 -3.66 -0.20
C SER A 41 -1.17 -3.93 0.59
N HIS A 42 -1.06 -4.58 1.76
CA HIS A 42 -2.26 -5.06 2.47
C HIS A 42 -3.07 -3.91 3.08
N LEU A 43 -2.41 -3.00 3.79
CA LEU A 43 -3.06 -1.81 4.35
C LEU A 43 -3.73 -0.96 3.25
N PRO A 44 -3.08 -0.61 2.12
CA PRO A 44 -3.76 0.05 1.01
C PRO A 44 -5.01 -0.66 0.50
N HIS A 45 -5.00 -1.99 0.39
CA HIS A 45 -6.20 -2.73 -0.01
C HIS A 45 -7.32 -2.63 1.04
N VAL A 46 -7.01 -2.86 2.32
CA VAL A 46 -7.98 -2.72 3.41
C VAL A 46 -8.58 -1.31 3.46
N THR A 47 -7.75 -0.26 3.39
CA THR A 47 -8.21 1.13 3.40
C THR A 47 -9.08 1.44 2.17
N ALA A 48 -8.71 0.97 0.99
CA ALA A 48 -9.52 1.14 -0.22
C ALA A 48 -10.89 0.44 -0.09
N THR A 49 -10.92 -0.77 0.45
CA THR A 49 -12.15 -1.52 0.69
C THR A 49 -13.03 -0.83 1.73
N MET A 50 -12.46 -0.36 2.85
CA MET A 50 -13.19 0.43 3.85
C MET A 50 -13.80 1.71 3.25
N LEU A 51 -13.04 2.42 2.41
CA LEU A 51 -13.54 3.62 1.74
C LEU A 51 -14.67 3.31 0.78
N ALA A 52 -14.55 2.22 0.00
CA ALA A 52 -15.59 1.82 -0.94
C ALA A 52 -16.87 1.37 -0.22
N ASP A 53 -16.71 0.52 0.81
CA ASP A 53 -17.80 0.02 1.64
C ASP A 53 -18.56 1.16 2.31
N TRP A 54 -17.86 2.02 3.06
CA TRP A 54 -18.48 3.12 3.79
C TRP A 54 -19.07 4.18 2.86
N ILE A 55 -18.35 4.67 1.85
CA ILE A 55 -18.83 5.80 1.04
C ILE A 55 -20.01 5.41 0.13
N LEU A 56 -20.06 4.16 -0.33
CA LEU A 56 -21.14 3.65 -1.19
C LEU A 56 -22.28 3.00 -0.39
N ALA A 57 -22.21 3.04 0.93
CA ALA A 57 -23.20 2.43 1.80
C ALA A 57 -24.60 3.06 1.57
N PRO A 58 -25.67 2.25 1.38
CA PRO A 58 -27.00 2.76 1.05
C PRO A 58 -27.57 3.78 2.06
N GLU A 59 -27.13 3.72 3.32
CA GLU A 59 -27.51 4.65 4.39
C GLU A 59 -27.13 6.12 4.13
N HIS A 60 -26.18 6.38 3.23
CA HIS A 60 -25.81 7.74 2.82
C HIS A 60 -26.64 8.27 1.64
N GLY A 61 -27.51 7.44 1.07
CA GLY A 61 -28.41 7.77 -0.03
C GLY A 61 -27.74 7.92 -1.40
N ASP A 62 -28.56 7.90 -2.45
CA ASP A 62 -28.11 7.85 -3.86
C ASP A 62 -27.30 9.06 -4.33
N GLN A 63 -27.32 10.17 -3.59
CA GLN A 63 -26.59 11.39 -3.96
C GLN A 63 -25.09 11.27 -3.67
N GLN A 64 -24.68 10.54 -2.63
CA GLN A 64 -23.28 10.38 -2.24
C GLN A 64 -22.47 9.69 -3.35
N ALA A 65 -22.98 8.59 -3.89
CA ALA A 65 -22.35 7.86 -4.99
C ALA A 65 -22.21 8.73 -6.26
N LYS A 66 -23.15 9.64 -6.52
CA LYS A 66 -23.11 10.55 -7.68
C LYS A 66 -22.02 11.62 -7.58
N LEU A 67 -21.54 11.92 -6.37
CA LEU A 67 -20.43 12.86 -6.14
C LEU A 67 -19.05 12.18 -6.27
N CYS A 68 -19.01 10.85 -6.30
CA CYS A 68 -17.77 10.11 -6.46
C CYS A 68 -17.21 10.29 -7.89
N SER A 69 -16.01 10.85 -7.98
CA SER A 69 -15.34 11.16 -9.25
C SER A 69 -14.05 10.35 -9.42
N THR A 70 -13.18 10.75 -10.35
CA THR A 70 -11.92 10.08 -10.69
C THR A 70 -11.02 9.87 -9.48
N GLY A 71 -10.96 10.82 -8.54
CA GLY A 71 -10.16 10.68 -7.31
C GLY A 71 -10.62 9.54 -6.41
N PHE A 72 -11.93 9.36 -6.25
CA PHE A 72 -12.48 8.22 -5.52
C PHE A 72 -12.18 6.91 -6.27
N LYS A 73 -12.48 6.87 -7.57
CA LYS A 73 -12.20 5.71 -8.44
C LYS A 73 -10.75 5.24 -8.34
N ASP A 74 -9.78 6.14 -8.39
CA ASP A 74 -8.36 5.80 -8.35
C ASP A 74 -7.92 5.34 -6.96
N THR A 75 -8.46 5.95 -5.91
CA THR A 75 -8.16 5.63 -4.52
C THR A 75 -8.72 4.26 -4.13
N THR A 76 -9.91 3.92 -4.62
CA THR A 76 -10.59 2.65 -4.32
C THR A 76 -10.34 1.56 -5.35
N ARG A 77 -9.58 1.81 -6.41
CA ARG A 77 -9.32 0.85 -7.52
C ARG A 77 -8.93 -0.55 -7.05
N VAL A 78 -8.12 -0.66 -5.99
CA VAL A 78 -7.64 -1.96 -5.49
C VAL A 78 -8.68 -2.74 -4.71
N ALA A 79 -9.79 -2.12 -4.28
CA ALA A 79 -10.89 -2.78 -3.56
C ALA A 79 -11.61 -3.83 -4.43
N SER A 80 -11.53 -3.73 -5.76
CA SER A 80 -12.08 -4.73 -6.69
C SER A 80 -11.22 -6.01 -6.83
N GLY A 81 -10.36 -6.31 -5.86
CA GLY A 81 -9.59 -7.55 -5.81
C GLY A 81 -10.46 -8.76 -5.41
N SER A 82 -10.00 -10.00 -5.69
CA SER A 82 -10.73 -11.22 -5.31
C SER A 82 -10.89 -11.30 -3.78
N PRO A 83 -12.13 -11.37 -3.26
CA PRO A 83 -12.38 -11.50 -1.83
C PRO A 83 -11.69 -12.73 -1.24
N GLU A 84 -11.72 -13.88 -1.92
CA GLU A 84 -11.13 -15.13 -1.45
C GLU A 84 -9.62 -14.98 -1.26
N MET A 85 -8.92 -14.46 -2.26
CA MET A 85 -7.48 -14.22 -2.20
C MET A 85 -7.12 -13.23 -1.08
N TRP A 86 -7.89 -12.15 -0.94
CA TRP A 86 -7.61 -11.15 0.08
C TRP A 86 -7.91 -11.65 1.49
N CYS A 87 -8.95 -12.46 1.69
CA CYS A 87 -9.16 -13.15 2.97
C CYS A 87 -7.92 -13.96 3.38
N ASP A 88 -7.36 -14.76 2.48
CA ASP A 88 -6.16 -15.57 2.74
C ASP A 88 -4.93 -14.69 3.03
N ILE A 89 -4.72 -13.61 2.27
CA ILE A 89 -3.60 -12.67 2.47
C ILE A 89 -3.69 -11.99 3.82
N LEU A 90 -4.87 -11.48 4.19
CA LEU A 90 -5.06 -10.76 5.44
C LEU A 90 -4.95 -11.72 6.65
N ALA A 91 -5.45 -12.95 6.51
CA ALA A 91 -5.33 -13.98 7.55
C ALA A 91 -3.88 -14.44 7.74
N SER A 92 -3.15 -14.70 6.65
CA SER A 92 -1.76 -15.20 6.71
C SER A 92 -0.77 -14.16 7.25
N ASN A 93 -1.01 -12.86 7.04
CA ASN A 93 -0.15 -11.79 7.55
C ASN A 93 -0.81 -10.92 8.65
N LYS A 94 -1.68 -11.53 9.46
CA LYS A 94 -2.50 -10.86 10.48
C LYS A 94 -1.70 -9.94 11.40
N ILE A 95 -0.59 -10.42 11.96
CA ILE A 95 0.18 -9.68 12.98
C ILE A 95 0.76 -8.39 12.40
N ALA A 96 1.42 -8.46 11.25
CA ALA A 96 2.01 -7.27 10.63
C ALA A 96 0.94 -6.29 10.12
N LEU A 97 -0.20 -6.81 9.64
CA LEU A 97 -1.33 -6.01 9.24
C LEU A 97 -1.96 -5.25 10.41
N LEU A 98 -2.20 -5.90 11.55
CA LEU A 98 -2.74 -5.24 12.74
C LEU A 98 -1.84 -4.08 13.19
N ASN A 99 -0.53 -4.31 13.31
CA ASN A 99 0.41 -3.24 13.64
C ASN A 99 0.38 -2.08 12.61
N SER A 100 0.13 -2.39 11.34
CA SER A 100 0.02 -1.38 10.28
C SER A 100 -1.29 -0.60 10.38
N LEU A 101 -2.39 -1.25 10.77
CA LEU A 101 -3.68 -0.61 11.04
C LEU A 101 -3.59 0.30 12.26
N ASP A 102 -2.99 -0.15 13.37
CA ASP A 102 -2.79 0.66 14.58
C ASP A 102 -1.97 1.92 14.24
N SER A 103 -0.87 1.75 13.50
CA SER A 103 -0.04 2.87 13.03
C SER A 103 -0.82 3.84 12.13
N PHE A 104 -1.75 3.33 11.32
CA PHE A 104 -2.58 4.12 10.42
C PHE A 104 -3.65 4.89 11.20
N GLU A 105 -4.29 4.25 12.18
CA GLU A 105 -5.23 4.89 13.10
C GLU A 105 -4.58 6.05 13.83
N GLU A 106 -3.35 5.91 14.33
CA GLU A 106 -2.60 7.02 14.92
C GLU A 106 -2.42 8.20 13.96
N GLN A 107 -2.23 7.95 12.65
CA GLN A 107 -2.17 9.04 11.66
C GLN A 107 -3.53 9.72 11.51
N CYS A 108 -4.62 8.94 11.46
CA CYS A 108 -5.97 9.48 11.43
C CYS A 108 -6.27 10.36 12.64
N GLN A 109 -5.85 9.93 13.85
CA GLN A 109 -6.03 10.73 15.07
C GLN A 109 -5.24 12.04 15.03
N LYS A 110 -4.02 12.05 14.48
CA LYS A 110 -3.25 13.30 14.29
C LYS A 110 -3.96 14.28 13.37
N VAL A 111 -4.45 13.80 12.22
CA VAL A 111 -5.18 14.65 11.27
C VAL A 111 -6.48 15.17 11.89
N ARG A 112 -7.23 14.30 12.59
CA ARG A 112 -8.44 14.69 13.33
C ARG A 112 -8.14 15.79 14.35
N LYS A 113 -7.05 15.66 15.10
CA LYS A 113 -6.61 16.65 16.08
C LYS A 113 -6.36 18.01 15.43
N TRP A 114 -5.57 18.06 14.36
CA TRP A 114 -5.26 19.33 13.68
C TRP A 114 -6.51 20.00 13.11
N ILE A 115 -7.46 19.22 12.57
CA ILE A 115 -8.74 19.76 12.10
C ILE A 115 -9.55 20.33 13.26
N HIS A 116 -9.65 19.60 14.37
CA HIS A 116 -10.41 20.04 15.55
C HIS A 116 -9.81 21.29 16.20
N GLU A 117 -8.50 21.44 16.17
CA GLU A 117 -7.77 22.58 16.74
C GLU A 117 -7.64 23.75 15.74
N GLU A 118 -8.19 23.63 14.53
CA GLU A 118 -8.03 24.61 13.45
C GLU A 118 -6.55 24.95 13.14
N ASP A 119 -5.65 23.96 13.31
CA ASP A 119 -4.21 24.09 13.10
C ASP A 119 -3.87 23.94 11.60
N ASP A 120 -4.21 24.97 10.83
CA ASP A 120 -3.93 25.06 9.40
C ASP A 120 -2.44 24.94 9.07
N ALA A 121 -1.57 25.39 9.98
CA ALA A 121 -0.12 25.32 9.78
C ALA A 121 0.39 23.87 9.82
N ALA A 122 -0.07 23.07 10.80
CA ALA A 122 0.27 21.66 10.89
C ALA A 122 -0.30 20.86 9.72
N LEU A 123 -1.56 21.12 9.34
CA LEU A 123 -2.19 20.49 8.16
C LEU A 123 -1.42 20.79 6.88
N TYR A 124 -1.10 22.06 6.64
CA TYR A 124 -0.33 22.47 5.46
C TYR A 124 1.04 21.80 5.43
N HIS A 125 1.75 21.79 6.56
CA HIS A 125 3.05 21.14 6.66
C HIS A 125 2.97 19.64 6.33
N TRP A 126 2.02 18.92 6.93
CA TRP A 126 1.81 17.50 6.67
C TRP A 126 1.48 17.21 5.19
N LEU A 127 0.57 17.98 4.58
CA LEU A 127 0.23 17.85 3.16
C LEU A 127 1.46 18.10 2.26
N LYS A 128 2.26 19.13 2.56
CA LYS A 128 3.48 19.47 1.83
C LYS A 128 4.53 18.37 1.94
N GLU A 129 4.70 17.78 3.12
CA GLU A 129 5.60 16.64 3.30
C GLU A 129 5.12 15.41 2.52
N GLY A 130 3.81 15.10 2.60
CA GLY A 130 3.21 13.98 1.88
C GLY A 130 3.42 14.09 0.37
N LYS A 131 3.16 15.28 -0.19
CA LYS A 131 3.47 15.60 -1.58
C LYS A 131 4.94 15.38 -1.91
N SER A 132 5.85 15.92 -1.09
CA SER A 132 7.30 15.82 -1.34
C SER A 132 7.78 14.37 -1.34
N LYS A 133 7.32 13.55 -0.38
CA LYS A 133 7.62 12.11 -0.29
C LYS A 133 7.12 11.38 -1.54
N ARG A 134 5.89 11.65 -1.98
CA ARG A 134 5.29 11.04 -3.18
C ARG A 134 6.00 11.42 -4.47
N ASP A 135 6.30 12.71 -4.66
CA ASP A 135 6.97 13.21 -5.88
C ASP A 135 8.38 12.64 -6.01
N SER A 136 9.11 12.52 -4.89
CA SER A 136 10.43 11.88 -4.85
C SER A 136 10.36 10.40 -5.22
N TRP A 137 9.37 9.68 -4.69
CA TRP A 137 9.14 8.28 -5.05
C TRP A 137 8.81 8.12 -6.53
N LEU A 138 7.95 8.97 -7.12
CA LEU A 138 7.59 8.92 -8.54
C LEU A 138 8.81 9.10 -9.44
N LYS A 139 9.70 10.04 -9.14
CA LYS A 139 10.97 10.21 -9.88
C LYS A 139 11.81 8.94 -9.86
N THR A 140 11.92 8.32 -8.69
CA THR A 140 12.70 7.08 -8.51
C THR A 140 12.04 5.90 -9.23
N PHE A 141 10.72 5.76 -9.12
CA PHE A 141 9.94 4.72 -9.76
C PHE A 141 10.04 4.80 -11.29
N ASN A 142 9.85 5.99 -11.86
CA ASN A 142 9.97 6.21 -13.31
C ASN A 142 11.39 5.98 -13.81
N LYS A 143 12.43 6.41 -13.07
CA LYS A 143 13.82 6.14 -13.44
C LYS A 143 14.14 4.65 -13.45
N ARG A 144 13.64 3.88 -12.48
CA ARG A 144 13.81 2.42 -12.45
C ARG A 144 13.18 1.77 -13.67
N ARG A 145 11.96 2.19 -14.03
CA ARG A 145 11.24 1.68 -15.20
C ARG A 145 11.93 2.04 -16.53
N LEU A 146 12.35 3.29 -16.71
CA LEU A 146 13.09 3.71 -17.92
C LEU A 146 14.42 2.97 -18.09
N ASN A 147 15.11 2.64 -16.99
CA ASN A 147 16.32 1.84 -17.04
C ASN A 147 16.07 0.34 -17.36
N GLN A 148 14.82 -0.13 -17.25
CA GLN A 148 14.40 -1.47 -17.66
C GLN A 148 14.13 -1.52 -19.17
N ASP A 149 13.55 -0.45 -19.75
CA ASP A 149 13.23 -0.37 -21.19
C ASP A 149 14.46 -0.24 -22.12
N VAL A 150 15.69 -0.14 -21.58
CA VAL A 150 16.95 0.14 -22.32
C VAL A 150 17.91 -1.07 -22.33
N LYS A 151 17.47 -2.26 -21.94
CA LYS A 151 18.26 -3.51 -22.00
C LYS A 151 17.56 -4.58 -22.81
#